data_AF-A0A3M4S835-F1
#
_entry.id   AF-A0A3M4S835-F1
#
_cell.length_a   1.000
_cell.length_b   1.000
_cell.length_c   1.000
_cell.angle_alpha   90.00
_cell.angle_beta   90.00
_cell.angle_gamma   90.00
#
_symmetry.space_group_name_H-M   'P 1'
#
loop_
_entity.id
_entity.type
_entity.pdbx_description
1 polymer ?
#
loop_
_entity_poly.entity_id
_entity_poly.type
_entity_poly.pdbx_seq_one_letter_code
_entity_poly.pdbx_strand_id
1 'polypeptide(L)'
;MTRPRWKKALFIGLPLALAISAGAGFLAWNYGLPAGYPVKVMKQADDLQERIISFDSHITVPMKFGSEGNEADKDGSGQFDLVKTARGRLSGAALTIFGWPEIWNGDNAPHRPTPGFVDEARHQQEVRYKIITGMVRDFPNQVGIAYTPDDMRRLHGEGKFAIFISMLNAYPLGDDLNLLDHWTARGMRMFGFSYVGNNSWADSSRPLPFLNDTPDALGGLSEIGKQAVQRLNDLGVIIDVSQMSSKALQQVSQLSRTPMVASHSAPRALVDIPRNLSDEEMQLIKQSGGVVQIVAFPAYLKPLTQKTQDKLNALRKDFDLPPLPNLAMALMPGDPIITVWPEQRFGAYASKLYAILEEEPKATVKDFVDAIDYTVRKIGIDHVGISSDFNDGGGVKGFNDVSEVRNVTAELIERGYAEADITKLWGGNFLRVWEQVQASVRPAAKP
;
A
#
# COMPACT_ATOMS: atom_id res chain seq x y z
N MET A 1 -35.00 -25.64 -63.26
CA MET A 1 -33.54 -25.66 -62.98
C MET A 1 -33.26 -24.93 -61.67
N THR A 2 -33.30 -25.64 -60.54
CA THR A 2 -32.99 -25.09 -59.22
C THR A 2 -31.49 -25.21 -58.97
N ARG A 3 -30.76 -24.08 -58.97
CA ARG A 3 -29.32 -24.07 -58.62
C ARG A 3 -29.15 -24.59 -57.18
N PRO A 4 -28.19 -25.49 -56.91
CA PRO A 4 -28.06 -26.11 -55.60
C PRO A 4 -27.61 -25.09 -54.56
N ARG A 5 -28.45 -24.88 -53.53
CA ARG A 5 -28.23 -23.95 -52.41
C ARG A 5 -26.92 -24.20 -51.64
N TRP A 6 -26.32 -25.37 -51.80
CA TRP A 6 -25.05 -25.74 -51.13
C TRP A 6 -23.85 -24.91 -51.59
N LYS A 7 -23.85 -24.38 -52.84
CA LYS A 7 -22.70 -23.61 -53.35
C LYS A 7 -22.57 -22.27 -52.63
N LYS A 8 -23.69 -21.64 -52.25
CA LYS A 8 -23.67 -20.36 -51.50
C LYS A 8 -23.18 -20.54 -50.05
N ALA A 9 -23.48 -21.68 -49.42
CA ALA A 9 -23.00 -21.99 -48.07
C ALA A 9 -21.47 -22.18 -48.03
N LEU A 10 -20.88 -22.79 -49.07
CA LEU A 10 -19.43 -22.94 -49.18
C LEU A 10 -18.70 -21.62 -49.54
N PHE A 11 -19.24 -20.83 -50.47
CA PHE A 11 -18.59 -19.59 -50.92
C PHE A 11 -18.66 -18.43 -49.91
N ILE A 12 -19.60 -18.44 -48.97
CA ILE A 12 -19.75 -17.39 -47.95
C ILE A 12 -19.39 -17.93 -46.55
N GLY A 13 -19.73 -19.17 -46.24
CA GLY A 13 -19.48 -19.78 -44.93
C GLY A 13 -18.02 -20.14 -44.69
N LEU A 14 -17.29 -20.61 -45.71
CA LEU A 14 -15.87 -20.97 -45.55
C LEU A 14 -14.96 -19.75 -45.34
N PRO A 15 -15.09 -18.64 -46.10
CA PRO A 15 -14.31 -17.43 -45.83
C PRO A 15 -14.66 -16.78 -44.50
N LEU A 16 -15.95 -16.80 -44.10
CA LEU A 16 -16.38 -16.26 -42.81
C LEU A 16 -15.86 -17.10 -41.64
N ALA A 17 -15.90 -18.44 -41.75
CA ALA A 17 -15.32 -19.33 -40.76
C ALA A 17 -13.79 -19.18 -40.66
N LEU A 18 -13.10 -19.01 -41.80
CA LEU A 18 -11.67 -18.74 -41.83
C LEU A 18 -11.33 -17.35 -41.25
N ALA A 19 -12.14 -16.32 -41.51
CA ALA A 19 -11.96 -14.99 -40.94
C ALA A 19 -12.21 -14.97 -39.42
N ILE A 20 -13.22 -15.72 -38.93
CA ILE A 20 -13.48 -15.89 -37.50
C ILE A 20 -12.34 -16.68 -36.85
N SER A 21 -11.86 -17.75 -37.49
CA SER A 21 -10.76 -18.57 -36.99
C SER A 21 -9.43 -17.81 -36.99
N ALA A 22 -9.16 -17.01 -38.02
CA ALA A 22 -7.99 -16.13 -38.10
C ALA A 22 -8.09 -14.97 -37.09
N GLY A 23 -9.28 -14.40 -36.90
CA GLY A 23 -9.54 -13.39 -35.88
C GLY A 23 -9.38 -13.94 -34.47
N ALA A 24 -9.90 -15.13 -34.19
CA ALA A 24 -9.72 -15.83 -32.92
C ALA A 24 -8.26 -16.23 -32.69
N GLY A 25 -7.56 -16.70 -33.73
CA GLY A 25 -6.13 -17.00 -33.68
C GLY A 25 -5.26 -15.77 -33.47
N PHE A 26 -5.59 -14.64 -34.10
CA PHE A 26 -4.92 -13.36 -33.90
C PHE A 26 -5.19 -12.78 -32.51
N LEU A 27 -6.41 -12.88 -32.00
CA LEU A 27 -6.76 -12.46 -30.64
C LEU A 27 -6.10 -13.36 -29.59
N ALA A 28 -6.05 -14.67 -29.80
CA ALA A 28 -5.33 -15.59 -28.91
C ALA A 28 -3.80 -15.37 -28.98
N TRP A 29 -3.25 -15.06 -30.15
CA TRP A 29 -1.83 -14.76 -30.31
C TRP A 29 -1.44 -13.41 -29.69
N ASN A 30 -2.30 -12.40 -29.79
CA ASN A 30 -2.02 -11.09 -29.21
C ASN A 30 -2.39 -11.01 -27.73
N TYR A 31 -3.47 -11.65 -27.27
CA TYR A 31 -4.02 -11.46 -25.92
C TYR A 31 -4.10 -12.76 -25.07
N GLY A 32 -3.50 -13.87 -25.53
CA GLY A 32 -3.59 -15.19 -24.89
C GLY A 32 -2.76 -15.41 -23.62
N LEU A 33 -2.38 -14.36 -22.90
CA LEU A 33 -1.62 -14.43 -21.64
C LEU A 33 -2.31 -13.58 -20.55
N PRO A 34 -2.07 -13.88 -19.24
CA PRO A 34 -2.84 -13.29 -18.15
C PRO A 34 -2.75 -11.75 -18.15
N ALA A 35 -3.84 -11.10 -17.71
CA ALA A 35 -4.06 -9.65 -17.64
C ALA A 35 -4.41 -8.89 -18.94
N GLY A 36 -4.44 -9.54 -20.12
CA GLY A 36 -5.03 -8.95 -21.32
C GLY A 36 -4.16 -7.92 -22.05
N TYR A 37 -2.83 -8.04 -21.93
CA TYR A 37 -1.86 -7.23 -22.66
C TYR A 37 -1.29 -7.96 -23.89
N PRO A 38 -0.82 -7.23 -24.93
CA PRO A 38 -0.09 -7.82 -26.03
C PRO A 38 1.12 -8.65 -25.57
N VAL A 39 1.31 -9.85 -26.14
CA VAL A 39 2.47 -10.73 -25.80
C VAL A 39 3.82 -10.01 -25.90
N LYS A 40 3.97 -9.12 -26.89
CA LYS A 40 5.20 -8.32 -27.05
C LYS A 40 5.45 -7.40 -25.85
N VAL A 41 4.40 -6.79 -25.31
CA VAL A 41 4.50 -5.91 -24.14
C VAL A 41 4.80 -6.72 -22.89
N MET A 42 4.11 -7.85 -22.69
CA MET A 42 4.42 -8.72 -21.55
C MET A 42 5.87 -9.21 -21.58
N LYS A 43 6.38 -9.59 -22.76
CA LYS A 43 7.79 -9.94 -22.91
C LYS A 43 8.71 -8.77 -22.56
N GLN A 44 8.40 -7.55 -23.02
CA GLN A 44 9.20 -6.38 -22.67
C GLN A 44 9.16 -6.08 -21.16
N ALA A 45 7.99 -6.24 -20.52
CA ALA A 45 7.84 -6.11 -19.09
C ALA A 45 8.67 -7.15 -18.33
N ASP A 46 8.65 -8.42 -18.78
CA ASP A 46 9.49 -9.49 -18.25
C ASP A 46 10.98 -9.15 -18.37
N ASP A 47 11.45 -8.82 -19.57
CA ASP A 47 12.86 -8.51 -19.87
C ASP A 47 13.36 -7.28 -19.07
N LEU A 48 12.49 -6.31 -18.80
CA LEU A 48 12.81 -5.16 -17.95
C LEU A 48 12.88 -5.55 -16.47
N GLN A 49 11.90 -6.33 -15.99
CA GLN A 49 11.81 -6.73 -14.60
C GLN A 49 12.98 -7.61 -14.15
N GLU A 50 13.60 -8.36 -15.06
CA GLU A 50 14.81 -9.14 -14.77
C GLU A 50 16.06 -8.29 -14.52
N ARG A 51 16.07 -7.01 -14.94
CA ARG A 51 17.25 -6.12 -14.86
C ARG A 51 17.13 -5.03 -13.80
N ILE A 52 15.90 -4.61 -13.48
CA ILE A 52 15.67 -3.47 -12.59
C ILE A 52 15.42 -3.93 -11.16
N ILE A 53 15.75 -3.06 -10.21
CA ILE A 53 15.28 -3.20 -8.84
C ILE A 53 13.81 -2.77 -8.78
N SER A 54 12.94 -3.69 -8.40
CA SER A 54 11.56 -3.43 -8.02
C SER A 54 11.36 -3.53 -6.53
N PHE A 55 10.77 -2.47 -5.99
CA PHE A 55 10.58 -2.25 -4.58
C PHE A 55 9.14 -1.82 -4.32
N ASP A 56 8.48 -2.54 -3.42
CA ASP A 56 7.19 -2.14 -2.87
C ASP A 56 7.40 -1.52 -1.48
N SER A 57 6.99 -0.28 -1.28
CA SER A 57 7.17 0.41 0.01
C SER A 57 6.16 0.07 1.09
N HIS A 58 5.20 -0.83 0.85
CA HIS A 58 4.27 -1.26 1.88
C HIS A 58 3.66 -2.65 1.64
N ILE A 59 4.15 -3.64 2.39
CA ILE A 59 3.50 -4.94 2.54
C ILE A 59 3.33 -5.24 4.04
N THR A 60 2.10 -5.57 4.43
CA THR A 60 1.80 -5.96 5.81
C THR A 60 2.29 -7.38 6.07
N VAL A 61 2.91 -7.59 7.23
CA VAL A 61 3.29 -8.93 7.72
C VAL A 61 2.14 -9.51 8.54
N PRO A 62 1.47 -10.59 8.07
CA PRO A 62 0.43 -11.25 8.85
C PRO A 62 1.00 -11.84 10.15
N MET A 63 0.23 -11.80 11.24
CA MET A 63 0.66 -12.29 12.57
C MET A 63 1.01 -13.78 12.61
N LYS A 64 0.51 -14.57 11.65
CA LYS A 64 0.77 -16.01 11.52
C LYS A 64 1.69 -16.35 10.34
N PHE A 65 2.32 -15.38 9.70
CA PHE A 65 3.20 -15.64 8.56
C PHE A 65 4.42 -16.47 8.99
N GLY A 66 4.77 -17.48 8.22
CA GLY A 66 5.79 -18.48 8.54
C GLY A 66 5.32 -19.64 9.42
N SER A 67 4.05 -19.68 9.84
CA SER A 67 3.47 -20.85 10.53
C SER A 67 2.97 -21.91 9.54
N GLU A 68 2.57 -23.08 10.05
CA GLU A 68 1.86 -24.10 9.27
C GLU A 68 0.65 -23.48 8.54
N GLY A 69 0.55 -23.75 7.23
CA GLY A 69 -0.49 -23.22 6.35
C GLY A 69 -0.27 -21.78 5.84
N ASN A 70 0.74 -21.07 6.34
CA ASN A 70 1.13 -19.72 5.93
C ASN A 70 2.66 -19.61 5.76
N GLU A 71 3.30 -20.66 5.27
CA GLU A 71 4.75 -20.74 5.15
C GLU A 71 5.30 -19.68 4.20
N ALA A 72 6.45 -19.10 4.54
CA ALA A 72 7.04 -18.02 3.75
C ALA A 72 7.58 -18.48 2.39
N ASP A 73 7.94 -19.76 2.24
CA ASP A 73 8.57 -20.34 1.05
C ASP A 73 7.64 -21.20 0.19
N LYS A 74 6.32 -21.14 0.44
CA LYS A 74 5.30 -21.85 -0.34
C LYS A 74 4.36 -20.87 -1.04
N ASP A 75 3.77 -21.31 -2.15
CA ASP A 75 2.72 -20.57 -2.85
C ASP A 75 1.41 -20.60 -2.04
N GLY A 76 1.33 -19.74 -1.03
CA GLY A 76 0.23 -19.69 -0.07
C GLY A 76 -0.99 -18.94 -0.58
N SER A 77 -2.02 -18.80 0.27
CA SER A 77 -3.24 -18.03 -0.06
C SER A 77 -3.08 -16.52 0.13
N GLY A 78 -2.01 -16.06 0.79
CA GLY A 78 -1.69 -14.65 0.98
C GLY A 78 -1.17 -13.97 -0.29
N GLN A 79 -0.97 -12.66 -0.20
CA GLN A 79 -0.52 -11.84 -1.34
C GLN A 79 1.01 -11.73 -1.46
N PHE A 80 1.74 -12.33 -0.51
CA PHE A 80 3.20 -12.30 -0.43
C PHE A 80 3.74 -13.63 0.08
N ASP A 81 4.69 -14.20 -0.66
CA ASP A 81 5.56 -15.32 -0.28
C ASP A 81 6.78 -15.38 -1.22
N LEU A 82 7.80 -16.19 -0.89
CA LEU A 82 9.04 -16.27 -1.67
C LEU A 82 8.83 -16.90 -3.06
N VAL A 83 7.81 -17.74 -3.24
CA VAL A 83 7.48 -18.32 -4.56
C VAL A 83 6.90 -17.24 -5.48
N LYS A 84 5.95 -16.46 -4.98
CA LYS A 84 5.33 -15.35 -5.71
C LYS A 84 6.31 -14.24 -6.00
N THR A 85 7.16 -13.85 -5.05
CA THR A 85 8.20 -12.81 -5.29
C THR A 85 9.16 -13.24 -6.39
N ALA A 86 9.62 -14.49 -6.38
CA ALA A 86 10.47 -15.04 -7.44
C ALA A 86 9.76 -15.07 -8.80
N ARG A 87 8.47 -15.44 -8.84
CA ARG A 87 7.65 -15.42 -10.07
C ARG A 87 7.43 -14.01 -10.61
N GLY A 88 7.17 -13.05 -9.73
CA GLY A 88 6.94 -11.64 -10.09
C GLY A 88 8.22 -10.84 -10.30
N ARG A 89 9.38 -11.41 -9.95
CA ARG A 89 10.69 -10.73 -9.94
C ARG A 89 10.68 -9.48 -9.07
N LEU A 90 9.98 -9.52 -7.93
CA LEU A 90 10.03 -8.44 -6.94
C LEU A 90 11.37 -8.49 -6.20
N SER A 91 12.17 -7.44 -6.29
CA SER A 91 13.52 -7.43 -5.70
C SER A 91 13.50 -7.25 -4.19
N GLY A 92 12.58 -6.45 -3.69
CA GLY A 92 12.44 -6.20 -2.26
C GLY A 92 11.12 -5.53 -1.91
N ALA A 93 10.83 -5.47 -0.63
CA ALA A 93 9.70 -4.69 -0.13
C ALA A 93 9.98 -4.16 1.28
N ALA A 94 9.29 -3.09 1.65
CA ALA A 94 9.15 -2.68 3.03
C ALA A 94 8.17 -3.62 3.73
N LEU A 95 8.70 -4.50 4.59
CA LEU A 95 7.89 -5.34 5.46
C LEU A 95 7.66 -4.60 6.78
N THR A 96 6.40 -4.26 7.04
CA THR A 96 6.05 -3.29 8.08
C THR A 96 5.92 -3.93 9.45
N ILE A 97 6.74 -3.47 10.41
CA ILE A 97 6.51 -3.63 11.85
C ILE A 97 5.30 -2.76 12.21
N PHE A 98 4.23 -3.40 12.66
CA PHE A 98 2.95 -2.74 12.90
C PHE A 98 2.36 -3.21 14.22
N GLY A 99 1.65 -2.30 14.88
CA GLY A 99 0.84 -2.57 16.05
C GLY A 99 -0.23 -1.51 16.18
N TRP A 100 -1.43 -1.90 16.58
CA TRP A 100 -2.56 -1.00 16.75
C TRP A 100 -3.51 -1.54 17.82
N PRO A 101 -4.47 -0.73 18.32
CA PRO A 101 -5.46 -1.22 19.26
C PRO A 101 -6.46 -2.14 18.54
N GLU A 102 -6.06 -3.40 18.33
CA GLU A 102 -6.84 -4.41 17.61
C GLU A 102 -8.15 -4.69 18.32
N ILE A 103 -9.25 -4.25 17.71
CA ILE A 103 -10.58 -4.33 18.31
C ILE A 103 -11.28 -5.65 17.99
N TRP A 104 -10.82 -6.41 16.99
CA TRP A 104 -11.51 -7.60 16.50
C TRP A 104 -11.07 -8.92 17.15
N ASN A 105 -10.12 -8.88 18.07
CA ASN A 105 -9.60 -10.07 18.74
C ASN A 105 -10.41 -10.44 19.99
N GLY A 106 -10.74 -11.73 20.14
CA GLY A 106 -11.35 -12.28 21.34
C GLY A 106 -12.86 -12.55 21.22
N ASP A 107 -13.40 -13.23 22.24
CA ASP A 107 -14.82 -13.57 22.28
C ASP A 107 -15.67 -12.31 22.48
N ASN A 108 -16.74 -12.19 21.69
CA ASN A 108 -17.65 -11.03 21.68
C ASN A 108 -17.02 -9.72 21.20
N ALA A 109 -15.97 -9.79 20.38
CA ALA A 109 -15.46 -8.65 19.64
C ALA A 109 -16.60 -7.92 18.87
N PRO A 110 -16.51 -6.59 18.68
CA PRO A 110 -15.34 -5.77 18.92
C PRO A 110 -15.21 -5.24 20.37
N HIS A 111 -13.99 -4.93 20.81
CA HIS A 111 -13.71 -4.39 22.14
C HIS A 111 -13.12 -2.99 22.08
N ARG A 112 -13.59 -2.09 22.95
CA ARG A 112 -13.02 -0.74 23.09
C ARG A 112 -11.64 -0.81 23.70
N PRO A 113 -10.70 0.07 23.26
CA PRO A 113 -9.35 0.07 23.79
C PRO A 113 -9.33 0.34 25.29
N THR A 114 -8.52 -0.43 26.00
CA THR A 114 -8.14 -0.18 27.40
C THR A 114 -6.64 0.15 27.46
N PRO A 115 -6.08 0.62 28.59
CA PRO A 115 -4.63 0.87 28.69
C PRO A 115 -3.76 -0.35 28.31
N GLY A 116 -4.25 -1.58 28.53
CA GLY A 116 -3.54 -2.81 28.17
C GLY A 116 -3.41 -3.05 26.66
N PHE A 117 -4.18 -2.36 25.82
CA PHE A 117 -4.08 -2.48 24.36
C PHE A 117 -2.76 -1.94 23.81
N VAL A 118 -2.08 -1.04 24.54
CA VAL A 118 -0.74 -0.57 24.17
C VAL A 118 0.26 -1.73 24.24
N ASP A 119 0.20 -2.55 25.29
CA ASP A 119 1.09 -3.72 25.43
C ASP A 119 0.77 -4.82 24.41
N GLU A 120 -0.51 -5.03 24.09
CA GLU A 120 -0.89 -5.94 22.99
C GLU A 120 -0.38 -5.42 21.64
N ALA A 121 -0.46 -4.12 21.39
CA ALA A 121 0.08 -3.52 20.18
C ALA A 121 1.62 -3.62 20.11
N ARG A 122 2.33 -3.58 21.25
CA ARG A 122 3.77 -3.89 21.32
C ARG A 122 4.05 -5.36 21.03
N HIS A 123 3.22 -6.27 21.54
CA HIS A 123 3.34 -7.70 21.25
C HIS A 123 3.24 -7.97 19.75
N GLN A 124 2.28 -7.32 19.07
CA GLN A 124 2.13 -7.37 17.63
C GLN A 124 3.41 -6.94 16.86
N GLN A 125 4.05 -5.85 17.30
CA GLN A 125 5.33 -5.41 16.70
C GLN A 125 6.44 -6.45 16.87
N GLU A 126 6.58 -7.00 18.08
CA GLU A 126 7.60 -8.02 18.38
C GLU A 126 7.39 -9.32 17.59
N VAL A 127 6.14 -9.75 17.40
CA VAL A 127 5.82 -10.92 16.56
C VAL A 127 6.24 -10.66 15.12
N ARG A 128 5.88 -9.52 14.53
CA ARG A 128 6.27 -9.16 13.16
C ARG A 128 7.79 -9.06 12.99
N TYR A 129 8.49 -8.53 13.99
CA TYR A 129 9.95 -8.50 13.98
C TYR A 129 10.57 -9.90 14.01
N LYS A 130 10.05 -10.81 14.84
CA LYS A 130 10.48 -12.21 14.88
C LYS A 130 10.22 -12.95 13.57
N ILE A 131 9.10 -12.67 12.91
CA ILE A 131 8.79 -13.23 11.59
C ILE A 131 9.83 -12.76 10.57
N ILE A 132 10.05 -11.44 10.45
CA ILE A 132 11.01 -10.86 9.49
C ILE A 132 12.42 -11.43 9.70
N THR A 133 12.92 -11.41 10.95
CA THR A 133 14.26 -11.92 11.26
C THR A 133 14.34 -13.45 11.14
N GLY A 134 13.24 -14.16 11.41
CA GLY A 134 13.10 -15.60 11.18
C GLY A 134 13.24 -15.98 9.71
N MET A 135 12.66 -15.22 8.78
CA MET A 135 12.82 -15.46 7.33
C MET A 135 14.29 -15.45 6.91
N VAL A 136 15.08 -14.52 7.41
CA VAL A 136 16.52 -14.44 7.09
C VAL A 136 17.29 -15.62 7.70
N ARG A 137 16.94 -16.02 8.93
CA ARG A 137 17.54 -17.18 9.61
C ARG A 137 17.27 -18.48 8.86
N ASP A 138 16.03 -18.68 8.43
CA ASP A 138 15.57 -19.95 7.88
C ASP A 138 15.83 -20.06 6.37
N PHE A 139 15.89 -18.93 5.65
CA PHE A 139 16.11 -18.85 4.21
C PHE A 139 17.28 -17.91 3.81
N PRO A 140 18.49 -18.09 4.36
CA PRO A 140 19.61 -17.15 4.18
C PRO A 140 20.12 -17.03 2.73
N ASN A 141 19.80 -18.02 1.91
CA ASN A 141 20.14 -18.03 0.48
C ASN A 141 19.07 -17.38 -0.41
N GLN A 142 17.89 -17.06 0.15
CA GLN A 142 16.77 -16.47 -0.59
C GLN A 142 16.41 -15.06 -0.09
N VAL A 143 16.73 -14.72 1.16
CA VAL A 143 16.27 -13.49 1.81
C VAL A 143 17.40 -12.81 2.57
N GLY A 144 17.42 -11.48 2.56
CA GLY A 144 18.27 -10.68 3.45
C GLY A 144 17.57 -9.38 3.85
N ILE A 145 18.01 -8.75 4.95
CA ILE A 145 17.56 -7.40 5.33
C ILE A 145 18.53 -6.38 4.73
N ALA A 146 17.97 -5.36 4.06
CA ALA A 146 18.71 -4.22 3.56
C ALA A 146 18.69 -3.08 4.59
N TYR A 147 19.86 -2.72 5.12
CA TYR A 147 20.01 -1.61 6.07
C TYR A 147 20.45 -0.31 5.40
N THR A 148 20.89 -0.39 4.15
CA THR A 148 21.32 0.72 3.29
C THR A 148 20.84 0.49 1.84
N PRO A 149 20.78 1.53 1.00
CA PRO A 149 20.54 1.38 -0.43
C PRO A 149 21.53 0.43 -1.11
N ASP A 150 22.80 0.41 -0.67
CA ASP A 150 23.81 -0.50 -1.19
C ASP A 150 23.52 -1.96 -0.84
N ASP A 151 22.97 -2.24 0.34
CA ASP A 151 22.50 -3.57 0.68
C ASP A 151 21.36 -4.03 -0.23
N MET A 152 20.41 -3.14 -0.56
CA MET A 152 19.33 -3.45 -1.51
C MET A 152 19.91 -3.83 -2.88
N ARG A 153 20.87 -3.05 -3.39
CA ARG A 153 21.54 -3.33 -4.67
C ARG A 153 22.32 -4.64 -4.63
N ARG A 154 23.06 -4.88 -3.56
CA ARG A 154 23.83 -6.11 -3.35
C ARG A 154 22.92 -7.33 -3.28
N LEU A 155 21.86 -7.30 -2.47
CA LEU A 155 20.92 -8.41 -2.32
C LEU A 155 20.18 -8.72 -3.63
N HIS A 156 19.76 -7.70 -4.37
CA HIS A 156 19.21 -7.87 -5.71
C HIS A 156 20.21 -8.58 -6.65
N GLY A 157 21.48 -8.14 -6.66
CA GLY A 157 22.54 -8.80 -7.45
C GLY A 157 22.87 -10.22 -7.01
N GLU A 158 22.66 -10.55 -5.73
CA GLU A 158 22.75 -11.92 -5.20
C GLU A 158 21.52 -12.79 -5.52
N GLY A 159 20.47 -12.22 -6.13
CA GLY A 159 19.21 -12.91 -6.39
C GLY A 159 18.37 -13.17 -5.13
N LYS A 160 18.59 -12.42 -4.06
CA LYS A 160 17.85 -12.51 -2.80
C LYS A 160 16.76 -11.45 -2.73
N PHE A 161 15.62 -11.82 -2.15
CA PHE A 161 14.60 -10.86 -1.75
C PHE A 161 15.13 -9.98 -0.62
N ALA A 162 15.13 -8.67 -0.85
CA ALA A 162 15.63 -7.68 0.10
C ALA A 162 14.49 -7.11 0.95
N ILE A 163 14.49 -7.45 2.23
CA ILE A 163 13.57 -6.88 3.22
C ILE A 163 14.09 -5.51 3.63
N PHE A 164 13.29 -4.47 3.41
CA PHE A 164 13.44 -3.18 4.07
C PHE A 164 12.53 -3.18 5.32
N ILE A 165 13.05 -2.85 6.50
CA ILE A 165 12.21 -2.81 7.71
C ILE A 165 11.63 -1.41 7.87
N SER A 166 10.32 -1.29 7.63
CA SER A 166 9.52 -0.12 8.00
C SER A 166 8.81 -0.35 9.33
N MET A 167 8.38 0.72 9.98
CA MET A 167 7.47 0.68 11.12
C MET A 167 6.34 1.68 10.90
N LEU A 168 5.11 1.28 11.21
CA LEU A 168 3.92 2.11 11.05
C LEU A 168 3.15 2.14 12.38
N ASN A 169 2.63 3.33 12.71
CA ASN A 169 1.85 3.68 13.89
C ASN A 169 2.70 3.90 15.17
N ALA A 170 2.56 5.09 15.75
CA ALA A 170 3.22 5.48 17.00
C ALA A 170 2.49 4.97 18.26
N TYR A 171 1.22 4.53 18.14
CA TYR A 171 0.42 4.05 19.28
C TYR A 171 1.14 3.07 20.22
N PRO A 172 1.88 2.04 19.74
CA PRO A 172 2.56 1.10 20.63
C PRO A 172 3.72 1.72 21.43
N LEU A 173 4.21 2.89 21.03
CA LEU A 173 5.37 3.53 21.65
C LEU A 173 5.03 4.27 22.95
N GLY A 174 3.73 4.53 23.21
CA GLY A 174 3.31 5.33 24.36
C GLY A 174 3.98 6.71 24.33
N ASP A 175 4.57 7.15 25.43
CA ASP A 175 5.25 8.45 25.54
C ASP A 175 6.79 8.33 25.56
N ASP A 176 7.35 7.19 25.12
CA ASP A 176 8.80 6.96 25.13
C ASP A 176 9.44 7.17 23.75
N LEU A 177 10.05 8.33 23.58
CA LEU A 177 10.77 8.70 22.36
C LEU A 177 11.97 7.78 22.07
N ASN A 178 12.59 7.18 23.10
CA ASN A 178 13.78 6.33 22.94
C ASN A 178 13.47 5.01 22.23
N LEU A 179 12.20 4.63 22.11
CA LEU A 179 11.83 3.46 21.33
C LEU A 179 12.14 3.64 19.84
N LEU A 180 12.22 4.88 19.32
CA LEU A 180 12.69 5.12 17.96
C LEU A 180 14.13 4.63 17.79
N ASP A 181 15.02 4.97 18.72
CA ASP A 181 16.41 4.51 18.75
C ASP A 181 16.50 2.99 18.78
N HIS A 182 15.72 2.37 19.68
CA HIS A 182 15.68 0.92 19.85
C HIS A 182 15.30 0.20 18.56
N TRP A 183 14.23 0.67 17.90
CA TRP A 183 13.79 0.08 16.64
C TRP A 183 14.76 0.36 15.48
N THR A 184 15.38 1.54 15.44
CA THR A 184 16.42 1.84 14.44
C THR A 184 17.66 0.95 14.60
N ALA A 185 18.10 0.72 15.84
CA ALA A 185 19.21 -0.19 16.16
C ALA A 185 18.90 -1.63 15.73
N ARG A 186 17.62 -2.01 15.74
CA ARG A 186 17.10 -3.30 15.27
C ARG A 186 16.83 -3.36 13.77
N GLY A 187 17.10 -2.29 13.03
CA GLY A 187 17.05 -2.29 11.57
C GLY A 187 15.93 -1.48 10.94
N MET A 188 15.06 -0.82 11.71
CA MET A 188 14.04 0.08 11.15
C MET A 188 14.71 1.22 10.35
N ARG A 189 14.23 1.47 9.13
CA ARG A 189 14.73 2.52 8.22
C ARG A 189 13.66 3.48 7.70
N MET A 190 12.38 3.21 7.97
CA MET A 190 11.27 4.14 7.74
C MET A 190 10.28 4.06 8.89
N PHE A 191 9.74 5.20 9.32
CA PHE A 191 8.74 5.29 10.38
C PHE A 191 7.56 6.16 9.94
N GLY A 192 6.36 5.58 9.98
CA GLY A 192 5.10 6.29 9.79
C GLY A 192 4.37 6.52 11.11
N PHE A 193 3.97 7.76 11.37
CA PHE A 193 3.39 8.16 12.66
C PHE A 193 2.01 7.55 12.92
N SER A 194 1.22 7.36 11.88
CA SER A 194 -0.22 7.14 12.00
C SER A 194 -0.68 5.86 11.32
N TYR A 195 -1.84 5.38 11.75
CA TYR A 195 -2.70 4.42 11.04
C TYR A 195 -4.13 4.96 11.10
N VAL A 196 -5.17 4.12 10.96
CA VAL A 196 -6.52 4.46 11.44
C VAL A 196 -6.46 4.78 12.92
N GLY A 197 -7.16 5.84 13.31
CA GLY A 197 -7.23 6.32 14.69
C GLY A 197 -6.10 7.29 15.05
N ASN A 198 -6.42 8.29 15.88
CA ASN A 198 -5.41 9.19 16.43
C ASN A 198 -4.52 8.44 17.43
N ASN A 199 -3.32 8.97 17.66
CA ASN A 199 -2.45 8.54 18.76
C ASN A 199 -1.87 9.78 19.46
N SER A 200 -1.13 9.57 20.56
CA SER A 200 -0.59 10.70 21.35
C SER A 200 0.48 11.52 20.63
N TRP A 201 0.98 11.07 19.47
CA TRP A 201 2.05 11.74 18.71
C TRP A 201 1.50 12.55 17.54
N ALA A 202 0.51 12.01 16.82
CA ALA A 202 -0.02 12.61 15.60
C ALA A 202 -1.51 12.32 15.38
N ASP A 203 -2.22 13.30 14.85
CA ASP A 203 -3.57 13.14 14.33
C ASP A 203 -3.57 12.31 13.03
N SER A 204 -4.51 11.37 12.93
CA SER A 204 -4.73 10.55 11.74
C SER A 204 -5.63 11.25 10.72
N SER A 205 -5.48 10.93 9.43
CA SER A 205 -6.45 11.30 8.41
C SER A 205 -7.80 10.58 8.59
N ARG A 206 -7.83 9.53 9.40
CA ARG A 206 -8.98 8.66 9.66
C ARG A 206 -9.20 8.50 11.18
N PRO A 207 -9.60 9.57 11.88
CA PRO A 207 -10.01 9.45 13.29
C PRO A 207 -11.15 8.43 13.38
N LEU A 208 -11.07 7.52 14.35
CA LEU A 208 -12.04 6.44 14.51
C LEU A 208 -12.93 6.71 15.73
N PRO A 209 -14.25 7.00 15.54
CA PRO A 209 -15.14 7.28 16.66
C PRO A 209 -15.23 6.15 17.69
N PHE A 210 -15.01 4.90 17.28
CA PHE A 210 -14.97 3.77 18.21
C PHE A 210 -13.84 3.85 19.24
N LEU A 211 -12.75 4.56 18.91
CA LEU A 211 -11.64 4.88 19.83
C LEU A 211 -11.89 6.20 20.59
N ASN A 212 -13.06 6.81 20.41
CA ASN A 212 -13.42 8.13 20.91
C ASN A 212 -12.54 9.27 20.36
N ASP A 213 -12.11 9.14 19.10
CA ASP A 213 -11.31 10.17 18.44
C ASP A 213 -12.13 11.40 18.06
N THR A 214 -11.46 12.55 18.07
CA THR A 214 -11.94 13.80 17.47
C THR A 214 -11.02 14.17 16.30
N PRO A 215 -11.56 14.63 15.15
CA PRO A 215 -10.72 15.11 14.05
C PRO A 215 -9.77 16.24 14.48
N ASP A 216 -8.52 16.15 14.07
CA ASP A 216 -7.45 17.12 14.38
C ASP A 216 -7.31 17.44 15.90
N ALA A 217 -7.42 16.43 16.77
CA ALA A 217 -7.40 16.60 18.22
C ALA A 217 -6.13 17.29 18.76
N LEU A 218 -4.97 17.03 18.13
CA LEU A 218 -3.68 17.65 18.45
C LEU A 218 -3.41 18.91 17.61
N GLY A 219 -4.21 19.15 16.57
CA GLY A 219 -3.93 20.15 15.55
C GLY A 219 -2.74 19.79 14.67
N GLY A 220 -2.47 18.49 14.46
CA GLY A 220 -1.33 17.96 13.72
C GLY A 220 -0.48 17.02 14.57
N LEU A 221 0.68 17.50 15.01
CA LEU A 221 1.62 16.80 15.90
C LEU A 221 1.54 17.36 17.32
N SER A 222 1.59 16.47 18.31
CA SER A 222 1.87 16.87 19.69
C SER A 222 3.34 17.26 19.88
N GLU A 223 3.72 17.71 21.07
CA GLU A 223 5.12 18.06 21.37
C GLU A 223 6.07 16.86 21.22
N ILE A 224 5.68 15.66 21.66
CA ILE A 224 6.49 14.46 21.43
C ILE A 224 6.54 14.08 19.95
N GLY A 225 5.46 14.28 19.19
CA GLY A 225 5.44 14.10 17.74
C GLY A 225 6.44 15.02 17.02
N LYS A 226 6.53 16.30 17.43
CA LYS A 226 7.52 17.24 16.90
C LYS A 226 8.95 16.83 17.25
N GLN A 227 9.19 16.36 18.48
CA GLN A 227 10.50 15.83 18.89
C GLN A 227 10.88 14.58 18.07
N ALA A 228 9.91 13.72 17.77
CA ALA A 228 10.11 12.53 16.94
C ALA A 228 10.53 12.87 15.51
N VAL A 229 10.02 13.93 14.89
CA VAL A 229 10.51 14.38 13.57
C VAL A 229 12.02 14.67 13.62
N GLN A 230 12.49 15.41 14.62
CA GLN A 230 13.92 15.70 14.77
C GLN A 230 14.71 14.42 15.06
N ARG A 231 14.20 13.54 15.94
CA ARG A 231 14.88 12.30 16.29
C ARG A 231 15.04 11.36 15.09
N LEU A 232 14.01 11.23 14.25
CA LEU A 232 14.06 10.42 13.03
C LEU A 232 15.08 10.96 12.03
N ASN A 233 15.17 12.28 11.88
CA ASN A 233 16.21 12.89 11.05
C ASN A 233 17.61 12.62 11.62
N ASP A 234 17.79 12.65 12.95
CA ASP A 234 19.08 12.34 13.60
C ASP A 234 19.48 10.87 13.45
N LEU A 235 18.49 9.97 13.45
CA LEU A 235 18.67 8.54 13.28
C LEU A 235 18.85 8.11 11.81
N GLY A 236 18.63 9.02 10.85
CA GLY A 236 18.67 8.68 9.42
C GLY A 236 17.53 7.74 9.02
N VAL A 237 16.37 7.90 9.64
CA VAL A 237 15.14 7.14 9.35
C VAL A 237 14.23 7.98 8.47
N ILE A 238 13.73 7.38 7.39
CA ILE A 238 12.78 8.02 6.48
C ILE A 238 11.48 8.29 7.24
N ILE A 239 10.98 9.52 7.18
CA ILE A 239 9.67 9.87 7.74
C ILE A 239 8.60 9.52 6.70
N ASP A 240 7.66 8.65 7.08
CA ASP A 240 6.48 8.32 6.28
C ASP A 240 5.26 9.13 6.72
N VAL A 241 4.64 9.83 5.78
CA VAL A 241 3.47 10.69 6.00
C VAL A 241 2.15 10.09 5.54
N SER A 242 2.15 8.85 5.03
CA SER A 242 0.89 8.14 4.78
C SER A 242 0.10 8.00 6.09
N GLN A 243 -1.24 7.98 6.01
CA GLN A 243 -2.17 7.88 7.15
C GLN A 243 -2.26 9.13 8.05
N MET A 244 -1.29 10.04 8.02
CA MET A 244 -1.30 11.25 8.84
C MET A 244 -2.37 12.24 8.38
N SER A 245 -2.92 13.03 9.30
CA SER A 245 -3.77 14.17 8.94
C SER A 245 -3.00 15.20 8.10
N SER A 246 -3.73 16.02 7.33
CA SER A 246 -3.13 17.09 6.51
C SER A 246 -2.31 18.09 7.34
N LYS A 247 -2.77 18.43 8.56
CA LYS A 247 -2.05 19.33 9.48
C LYS A 247 -0.74 18.71 9.98
N ALA A 248 -0.77 17.41 10.32
CA ALA A 248 0.41 16.70 10.77
C ALA A 248 1.45 16.59 9.64
N LEU A 249 1.03 16.25 8.41
CA LEU A 249 1.89 16.25 7.23
C LEU A 249 2.53 17.62 6.99
N GLN A 250 1.75 18.70 7.06
CA GLN A 250 2.26 20.07 6.91
C GLN A 250 3.30 20.43 7.99
N GLN A 251 3.13 19.96 9.23
CA GLN A 251 4.10 20.20 10.29
C GLN A 251 5.37 19.36 10.10
N VAL A 252 5.25 18.12 9.63
CA VAL A 252 6.42 17.31 9.23
C VAL A 252 7.20 18.01 8.13
N SER A 253 6.53 18.61 7.13
CA SER A 253 7.22 19.32 6.05
C SER A 253 7.94 20.60 6.48
N GLN A 254 7.48 21.23 7.56
CA GLN A 254 8.14 22.40 8.15
C GLN A 254 9.31 22.02 9.06
N LEU A 255 9.23 20.87 9.73
CA LEU A 255 10.18 20.46 10.76
C LEU A 255 11.29 19.54 10.25
N SER A 256 10.99 18.70 9.24
CA SER A 256 11.95 17.74 8.70
C SER A 256 13.02 18.44 7.88
N ARG A 257 14.29 18.11 8.15
CA ARG A 257 15.44 18.54 7.33
C ARG A 257 15.80 17.54 6.23
N THR A 258 15.12 16.40 6.19
CA THR A 258 15.36 15.32 5.22
C THR A 258 14.12 15.09 4.37
N PRO A 259 14.27 14.48 3.18
CA PRO A 259 13.12 14.08 2.38
C PRO A 259 12.17 13.17 3.16
N MET A 260 10.87 13.34 2.93
CA MET A 260 9.82 12.46 3.46
C MET A 260 9.22 11.60 2.34
N VAL A 261 8.57 10.51 2.72
CA VAL A 261 7.90 9.61 1.79
C VAL A 261 6.42 9.51 2.18
N ALA A 262 5.53 9.35 1.21
CA ALA A 262 4.23 8.73 1.47
C ALA A 262 4.32 7.29 0.97
N SER A 263 4.51 6.32 1.87
CA SER A 263 4.80 4.92 1.53
C SER A 263 3.65 4.17 0.86
N HIS A 264 2.41 4.64 1.00
CA HIS A 264 1.23 4.05 0.36
C HIS A 264 0.09 5.07 0.33
N SER A 265 0.01 5.94 -0.67
CA SER A 265 -1.08 6.93 -0.78
C SER A 265 -1.52 7.14 -2.23
N ALA A 266 -2.76 7.60 -2.44
CA ALA A 266 -3.27 7.93 -3.78
C ALA A 266 -3.77 9.39 -3.84
N PRO A 267 -3.95 9.99 -5.04
CA PRO A 267 -4.40 11.37 -5.18
C PRO A 267 -5.89 11.55 -4.92
N ARG A 268 -6.28 12.65 -4.24
CA ARG A 268 -7.69 13.01 -4.01
C ARG A 268 -8.46 13.30 -5.30
N ALA A 269 -7.76 13.64 -6.37
CA ALA A 269 -8.36 13.88 -7.67
C ALA A 269 -9.05 12.65 -8.27
N LEU A 270 -8.69 11.43 -7.84
CA LEU A 270 -9.37 10.20 -8.24
C LEU A 270 -10.52 9.87 -7.28
N VAL A 271 -10.25 9.90 -5.98
CA VAL A 271 -11.25 9.71 -4.92
C VAL A 271 -11.01 10.73 -3.82
N ASP A 272 -11.97 11.64 -3.64
CA ASP A 272 -11.87 12.70 -2.64
C ASP A 272 -12.22 12.18 -1.24
N ILE A 273 -11.19 11.64 -0.58
CA ILE A 273 -11.23 11.15 0.80
C ILE A 273 -10.02 11.68 1.57
N PRO A 274 -10.12 11.91 2.88
CA PRO A 274 -9.01 12.42 3.69
C PRO A 274 -7.75 11.55 3.64
N ARG A 275 -7.92 10.24 3.41
CA ARG A 275 -6.82 9.29 3.29
C ARG A 275 -5.95 9.51 2.05
N ASN A 276 -6.49 10.14 1.01
CA ASN A 276 -5.77 10.48 -0.21
C ASN A 276 -5.11 11.86 -0.08
N LEU A 277 -4.09 12.11 -0.90
CA LEU A 277 -3.31 13.35 -0.90
C LEU A 277 -3.92 14.38 -1.85
N SER A 278 -4.10 15.59 -1.36
CA SER A 278 -4.33 16.78 -2.19
C SER A 278 -3.09 17.14 -3.02
N ASP A 279 -3.28 17.96 -4.05
CA ASP A 279 -2.16 18.48 -4.85
C ASP A 279 -1.15 19.25 -3.99
N GLU A 280 -1.61 20.01 -2.99
CA GLU A 280 -0.74 20.75 -2.07
C GLU A 280 0.12 19.82 -1.21
N GLU A 281 -0.47 18.76 -0.64
CA GLU A 281 0.28 17.76 0.14
C GLU A 281 1.33 17.04 -0.71
N MET A 282 1.00 16.70 -1.97
CA MET A 282 1.98 16.14 -2.91
C MET A 282 3.13 17.13 -3.21
N GLN A 283 2.84 18.43 -3.34
CA GLN A 283 3.89 19.44 -3.51
C GLN A 283 4.79 19.55 -2.28
N LEU A 284 4.26 19.44 -1.06
CA LEU A 284 5.09 19.44 0.16
C LEU A 284 6.07 18.26 0.17
N ILE A 285 5.59 17.06 -0.18
CA ILE A 285 6.44 15.87 -0.31
C ILE A 285 7.52 16.10 -1.37
N LYS A 286 7.15 16.59 -2.55
CA LYS A 286 8.09 16.94 -3.63
C LYS A 286 9.16 17.94 -3.16
N GLN A 287 8.75 19.03 -2.51
CA GLN A 287 9.64 20.12 -2.06
C GLN A 287 10.68 19.64 -1.05
N SER A 288 10.35 18.62 -0.24
CA SER A 288 11.33 17.97 0.63
C SER A 288 12.41 17.16 -0.13
N GLY A 289 12.25 16.97 -1.44
CA GLY A 289 12.99 15.98 -2.23
C GLY A 289 12.40 14.57 -2.16
N GLY A 290 11.20 14.42 -1.59
CA GLY A 290 10.54 13.17 -1.24
C GLY A 290 9.92 12.40 -2.40
N VAL A 291 9.19 11.34 -2.07
CA VAL A 291 8.49 10.47 -3.04
C VAL A 291 7.09 10.12 -2.54
N VAL A 292 6.11 10.15 -3.44
CA VAL A 292 4.77 9.59 -3.23
C VAL A 292 4.73 8.20 -3.87
N GLN A 293 4.65 7.16 -3.04
CA GLN A 293 4.48 5.78 -3.48
C GLN A 293 2.99 5.52 -3.68
N ILE A 294 2.57 5.40 -4.94
CA ILE A 294 1.16 5.27 -5.31
C ILE A 294 0.68 3.88 -4.95
N VAL A 295 -0.40 3.83 -4.19
CA VAL A 295 -0.93 2.60 -3.62
C VAL A 295 -1.99 1.94 -4.48
N ALA A 296 -1.86 0.62 -4.66
CA ALA A 296 -2.84 -0.22 -5.35
C ALA A 296 -4.06 -0.58 -4.46
N PHE A 297 -4.65 0.40 -3.76
CA PHE A 297 -5.81 0.18 -2.90
C PHE A 297 -7.11 0.54 -3.64
N PRO A 298 -7.99 -0.43 -3.97
CA PRO A 298 -9.08 -0.21 -4.92
C PRO A 298 -9.99 0.98 -4.62
N ALA A 299 -10.45 1.11 -3.37
CA ALA A 299 -11.38 2.16 -2.96
C ALA A 299 -10.74 3.56 -2.87
N TYR A 300 -9.41 3.66 -2.98
CA TYR A 300 -8.70 4.94 -3.03
C TYR A 300 -8.45 5.40 -4.47
N LEU A 301 -8.60 4.49 -5.44
CA LEU A 301 -8.35 4.72 -6.86
C LEU A 301 -9.64 4.94 -7.65
N LYS A 302 -10.75 4.34 -7.20
CA LYS A 302 -12.04 4.40 -7.89
C LYS A 302 -13.18 4.69 -6.92
N PRO A 303 -14.04 5.69 -7.20
CA PRO A 303 -15.22 5.97 -6.38
C PRO A 303 -16.18 4.78 -6.35
N LEU A 304 -16.85 4.58 -5.20
CA LEU A 304 -17.86 3.55 -5.05
C LEU A 304 -19.01 3.72 -6.05
N THR A 305 -19.46 2.63 -6.66
CA THR A 305 -20.63 2.66 -7.55
C THR A 305 -21.89 3.13 -6.80
N GLN A 306 -22.84 3.70 -7.55
CA GLN A 306 -24.13 4.11 -6.98
C GLN A 306 -24.84 2.94 -6.28
N LYS A 307 -24.77 1.74 -6.86
CA LYS A 307 -25.36 0.52 -6.28
C LYS A 307 -24.83 0.23 -4.88
N THR A 308 -23.52 0.40 -4.67
CA THR A 308 -22.89 0.19 -3.36
C THR A 308 -23.25 1.32 -2.39
N GLN A 309 -23.27 2.56 -2.86
CA GLN A 309 -23.72 3.70 -2.06
C GLN A 309 -25.20 3.55 -1.62
N ASP A 310 -26.07 3.02 -2.47
CA ASP A 310 -27.48 2.75 -2.14
C ASP A 310 -27.61 1.69 -1.04
N LYS A 311 -26.82 0.61 -1.12
CA LYS A 311 -26.76 -0.42 -0.06
C LYS A 311 -26.25 0.15 1.25
N LEU A 312 -25.20 0.97 1.21
CA LEU A 312 -24.67 1.65 2.39
C LEU A 312 -25.69 2.63 2.99
N ASN A 313 -26.43 3.37 2.18
CA ASN A 313 -27.49 4.26 2.64
C ASN A 313 -28.65 3.49 3.29
N ALA A 314 -29.02 2.33 2.75
CA ALA A 314 -30.00 1.45 3.38
C ALA A 314 -29.49 0.95 4.75
N LEU A 315 -28.24 0.47 4.83
CA LEU A 315 -27.61 0.06 6.09
C LEU A 315 -27.55 1.21 7.10
N ARG A 316 -27.15 2.41 6.66
CA ARG A 316 -27.07 3.60 7.52
C ARG A 316 -28.44 3.95 8.11
N LYS A 317 -29.50 3.89 7.31
CA LYS A 317 -30.88 4.08 7.77
C LYS A 317 -31.26 3.06 8.85
N ASP A 318 -30.91 1.78 8.67
CA ASP A 318 -31.20 0.72 9.66
C ASP A 318 -30.48 0.94 11.01
N PHE A 319 -29.43 1.75 11.01
CA PHE A 319 -28.64 2.12 12.20
C PHE A 319 -28.82 3.59 12.60
N ASP A 320 -29.91 4.23 12.18
CA ASP A 320 -30.29 5.61 12.55
C ASP A 320 -29.24 6.68 12.15
N LEU A 321 -28.45 6.40 11.12
CA LEU A 321 -27.50 7.34 10.52
C LEU A 321 -28.13 8.05 9.31
N PRO A 322 -27.80 9.33 9.08
CA PRO A 322 -28.24 10.03 7.86
C PRO A 322 -27.59 9.39 6.61
N PRO A 323 -28.12 9.65 5.40
CA PRO A 323 -27.46 9.25 4.15
C PRO A 323 -25.99 9.70 4.11
N LEU A 324 -25.17 8.96 3.37
CA LEU A 324 -23.73 9.22 3.23
C LEU A 324 -23.47 10.68 2.85
N PRO A 325 -22.74 11.45 3.67
CA PRO A 325 -22.38 12.82 3.33
C PRO A 325 -21.21 12.87 2.32
N ASN A 326 -20.37 11.83 2.30
CA ASN A 326 -19.18 11.70 1.45
C ASN A 326 -18.66 10.26 1.52
N LEU A 327 -17.61 9.96 0.73
CA LEU A 327 -16.98 8.64 0.71
C LEU A 327 -16.12 8.33 1.95
N ALA A 328 -15.69 9.33 2.72
CA ALA A 328 -14.93 9.08 3.95
C ALA A 328 -15.76 8.29 4.98
N MET A 329 -17.07 8.58 5.03
CA MET A 329 -18.05 7.84 5.86
C MET A 329 -18.56 6.54 5.21
N ALA A 330 -18.19 6.29 3.95
CA ALA A 330 -18.58 5.08 3.22
C ALA A 330 -17.54 3.97 3.38
N LEU A 331 -16.26 4.32 3.51
CA LEU A 331 -15.13 3.39 3.52
C LEU A 331 -14.72 2.92 4.92
N MET A 332 -15.27 3.54 5.97
CA MET A 332 -15.07 3.15 7.36
C MET A 332 -16.22 3.66 8.23
N PRO A 333 -16.47 3.06 9.41
CA PRO A 333 -17.47 3.53 10.36
C PRO A 333 -17.03 4.83 11.06
N GLY A 334 -17.06 5.95 10.33
CA GLY A 334 -16.49 7.24 10.73
C GLY A 334 -17.47 8.26 11.34
N ASP A 335 -18.76 7.97 11.43
CA ASP A 335 -19.75 8.92 11.97
C ASP A 335 -19.50 9.21 13.46
N PRO A 336 -19.38 10.47 13.91
CA PRO A 336 -19.02 10.79 15.29
C PRO A 336 -19.93 10.17 16.35
N ILE A 337 -21.23 10.03 16.06
CA ILE A 337 -22.21 9.44 16.98
C ILE A 337 -21.91 7.98 17.33
N ILE A 338 -21.10 7.29 16.53
CA ILE A 338 -20.65 5.91 16.82
C ILE A 338 -19.87 5.84 18.13
N THR A 339 -19.26 6.93 18.60
CA THR A 339 -18.54 6.95 19.88
C THR A 339 -19.41 6.52 21.07
N VAL A 340 -20.71 6.82 21.06
CA VAL A 340 -21.62 6.45 22.16
C VAL A 340 -22.33 5.10 21.95
N TRP A 341 -22.06 4.39 20.85
CA TRP A 341 -22.71 3.12 20.57
C TRP A 341 -22.18 1.99 21.45
N PRO A 342 -23.03 1.04 21.88
CA PRO A 342 -22.56 -0.22 22.45
C PRO A 342 -21.66 -0.97 21.46
N GLU A 343 -20.68 -1.71 21.97
CA GLU A 343 -19.74 -2.52 21.18
C GLU A 343 -20.46 -3.44 20.18
N GLN A 344 -21.52 -4.12 20.62
CA GLN A 344 -22.33 -5.00 19.77
C GLN A 344 -23.01 -4.25 18.61
N ARG A 345 -23.49 -3.03 18.84
CA ARG A 345 -24.11 -2.21 17.78
C ARG A 345 -23.05 -1.79 16.76
N PHE A 346 -21.87 -1.35 17.23
CA PHE A 346 -20.75 -1.03 16.35
C PHE A 346 -20.30 -2.25 15.54
N GLY A 347 -20.11 -3.41 16.18
CA GLY A 347 -19.73 -4.65 15.52
C GLY A 347 -20.72 -5.04 14.42
N ALA A 348 -22.02 -5.03 14.73
CA ALA A 348 -23.06 -5.34 13.74
C ALA A 348 -23.07 -4.37 12.54
N TYR A 349 -22.83 -3.07 12.77
CA TYR A 349 -22.74 -2.08 11.71
C TYR A 349 -21.47 -2.25 10.87
N ALA A 350 -20.31 -2.29 11.52
CA ALA A 350 -19.01 -2.36 10.87
C ALA A 350 -18.87 -3.64 10.03
N SER A 351 -19.25 -4.81 10.56
CA SER A 351 -19.22 -6.06 9.80
C SER A 351 -20.11 -6.01 8.55
N LYS A 352 -21.32 -5.43 8.65
CA LYS A 352 -22.20 -5.27 7.48
C LYS A 352 -21.68 -4.25 6.48
N LEU A 353 -21.09 -3.15 6.97
CA LEU A 353 -20.45 -2.14 6.12
C LEU A 353 -19.33 -2.77 5.31
N TYR A 354 -18.41 -3.49 5.94
CA TYR A 354 -17.29 -4.13 5.25
C TYR A 354 -17.76 -5.24 4.29
N ALA A 355 -18.76 -6.04 4.66
CA ALA A 355 -19.35 -7.02 3.74
C ALA A 355 -19.94 -6.38 2.47
N ILE A 356 -20.58 -5.20 2.59
CA ILE A 356 -21.06 -4.45 1.41
C ILE A 356 -19.88 -3.97 0.55
N LEU A 357 -18.79 -3.51 1.17
CA LEU A 357 -17.60 -3.04 0.46
C LEU A 357 -16.86 -4.18 -0.25
N GLU A 358 -16.87 -5.40 0.29
CA GLU A 358 -16.29 -6.60 -0.36
C GLU A 358 -16.98 -6.94 -1.68
N GLU A 359 -18.25 -6.55 -1.85
CA GLU A 359 -19.00 -6.74 -3.10
C GLU A 359 -18.69 -5.67 -4.17
N GLU A 360 -17.99 -4.59 -3.82
CA GLU A 360 -17.66 -3.52 -4.76
C GLU A 360 -16.71 -4.04 -5.85
N PRO A 361 -16.99 -3.79 -7.14
CA PRO A 361 -16.08 -4.16 -8.21
C PRO A 361 -14.71 -3.50 -8.02
N LYS A 362 -13.67 -4.33 -7.83
CA LYS A 362 -12.29 -3.84 -7.67
C LYS A 362 -11.87 -2.94 -8.83
N ALA A 363 -11.14 -1.88 -8.49
CA ALA A 363 -10.30 -1.14 -9.44
C ALA A 363 -9.32 -2.09 -10.15
N THR A 364 -8.82 -1.67 -11.30
CA THR A 364 -7.92 -2.42 -12.18
C THR A 364 -6.52 -1.82 -12.19
N VAL A 365 -5.56 -2.51 -12.81
CA VAL A 365 -4.23 -1.94 -13.10
C VAL A 365 -4.32 -0.62 -13.88
N LYS A 366 -5.35 -0.43 -14.73
CA LYS A 366 -5.55 0.83 -15.44
C LYS A 366 -5.88 1.99 -14.49
N ASP A 367 -6.83 1.79 -13.58
CA ASP A 367 -7.20 2.80 -12.58
C ASP A 367 -5.97 3.11 -11.67
N PHE A 368 -5.16 2.10 -11.37
CA PHE A 368 -3.92 2.27 -10.61
C PHE A 368 -2.90 3.13 -11.36
N VAL A 369 -2.65 2.85 -12.65
CA VAL A 369 -1.70 3.65 -13.43
C VAL A 369 -2.27 5.03 -13.80
N ASP A 370 -3.60 5.24 -13.80
CA ASP A 370 -4.19 6.59 -13.88
C ASP A 370 -3.76 7.46 -12.68
N ALA A 371 -3.65 6.88 -11.50
CA ALA A 371 -3.14 7.56 -10.30
C ALA A 371 -1.64 7.89 -10.42
N ILE A 372 -0.85 6.96 -10.97
CA ILE A 372 0.57 7.20 -11.26
C ILE A 372 0.71 8.36 -12.25
N ASP A 373 0.00 8.32 -13.38
CA ASP A 373 -0.01 9.36 -14.40
C ASP A 373 -0.39 10.72 -13.83
N TYR A 374 -1.45 10.78 -13.02
CA TYR A 374 -1.87 12.01 -12.37
C TYR A 374 -0.76 12.57 -11.48
N THR A 375 -0.15 11.72 -10.67
CA THR A 375 0.89 12.11 -9.72
C THR A 375 2.15 12.57 -10.45
N VAL A 376 2.60 11.83 -11.47
CA VAL A 376 3.75 12.21 -12.31
C VAL A 376 3.53 13.57 -12.96
N ARG A 377 2.33 13.86 -13.48
CA ARG A 377 2.00 15.19 -14.02
C ARG A 377 2.08 16.31 -12.99
N LYS A 378 1.76 16.04 -11.72
CA LYS A 378 1.73 17.05 -10.66
C LYS A 378 3.08 17.30 -10.03
N ILE A 379 3.86 16.25 -9.76
CA ILE A 379 5.10 16.37 -8.99
C ILE A 379 6.36 15.94 -9.75
N GLY A 380 6.23 15.36 -10.94
CA GLY A 380 7.34 14.93 -11.78
C GLY A 380 7.79 13.50 -11.50
N ILE A 381 8.41 12.87 -12.50
CA ILE A 381 8.76 11.44 -12.47
C ILE A 381 9.72 11.05 -11.35
N ASP A 382 10.55 11.98 -10.85
CA ASP A 382 11.56 11.74 -9.81
C ASP A 382 10.98 11.68 -8.37
N HIS A 383 9.68 11.87 -8.24
CA HIS A 383 8.96 11.99 -6.97
C HIS A 383 7.79 11.01 -6.85
N VAL A 384 7.70 10.02 -7.73
CA VAL A 384 6.63 9.02 -7.73
C VAL A 384 7.23 7.62 -7.66
N GLY A 385 6.56 6.71 -6.97
CA GLY A 385 6.80 5.28 -7.15
C GLY A 385 5.58 4.45 -6.79
N ILE A 386 5.79 3.20 -6.39
CA ILE A 386 4.74 2.17 -6.37
C ILE A 386 4.68 1.47 -5.01
N SER A 387 3.45 1.20 -4.54
CA SER A 387 3.19 0.32 -3.41
C SER A 387 1.90 -0.49 -3.60
N SER A 388 1.76 -1.61 -2.90
CA SER A 388 0.57 -2.47 -3.01
C SER A 388 -0.44 -2.30 -1.89
N ASP A 389 0.03 -2.14 -0.64
CA ASP A 389 -0.77 -2.37 0.58
C ASP A 389 -1.23 -3.84 0.72
N PHE A 390 -0.45 -4.78 0.17
CA PHE A 390 -0.75 -6.20 0.25
C PHE A 390 -0.83 -6.70 1.70
N ASN A 391 -1.74 -7.65 1.91
CA ASN A 391 -2.16 -8.22 3.18
C ASN A 391 -2.90 -7.24 4.13
N ASP A 392 -3.24 -6.02 3.69
CA ASP A 392 -4.13 -5.08 4.44
C ASP A 392 -5.21 -4.44 3.53
N GLY A 393 -5.70 -5.19 2.54
CA GLY A 393 -6.79 -4.78 1.65
C GLY A 393 -6.34 -4.22 0.29
N GLY A 394 -5.04 -4.05 0.08
CA GLY A 394 -4.45 -3.70 -1.20
C GLY A 394 -4.57 -4.77 -2.29
N GLY A 395 -4.21 -4.38 -3.50
CA GLY A 395 -4.29 -5.19 -4.71
C GLY A 395 -5.49 -4.83 -5.59
N VAL A 396 -5.20 -4.58 -6.86
CA VAL A 396 -6.20 -4.27 -7.90
C VAL A 396 -6.35 -5.46 -8.85
N LYS A 397 -7.43 -5.50 -9.64
CA LYS A 397 -7.59 -6.54 -10.66
C LYS A 397 -6.45 -6.46 -11.67
N GLY A 398 -5.66 -7.55 -11.74
CA GLY A 398 -4.45 -7.66 -12.56
C GLY A 398 -3.16 -7.34 -11.79
N PHE A 399 -3.24 -6.98 -10.51
CA PHE A 399 -2.13 -6.91 -9.57
C PHE A 399 -2.63 -7.30 -8.17
N ASN A 400 -3.00 -8.57 -8.04
CA ASN A 400 -3.65 -9.14 -6.86
C ASN A 400 -2.64 -9.63 -5.80
N ASP A 401 -1.44 -9.98 -6.22
CA ASP A 401 -0.33 -10.40 -5.37
C ASP A 401 1.02 -10.04 -6.01
N VAL A 402 2.12 -10.25 -5.28
CA VAL A 402 3.47 -9.88 -5.73
C VAL A 402 3.94 -10.65 -6.99
N SER A 403 3.26 -11.71 -7.42
CA SER A 403 3.62 -12.42 -8.66
C SER A 403 3.16 -11.68 -9.93
N GLU A 404 2.23 -10.75 -9.79
CA GLU A 404 1.62 -9.97 -10.87
C GLU A 404 2.25 -8.58 -11.08
N VAL A 405 3.36 -8.28 -10.39
CA VAL A 405 4.15 -7.02 -10.52
C VAL A 405 4.33 -6.57 -11.97
N ARG A 406 4.62 -7.52 -12.87
CA ARG A 406 4.92 -7.27 -14.28
C ARG A 406 3.71 -6.75 -15.07
N ASN A 407 2.49 -6.95 -14.59
CA ASN A 407 1.28 -6.39 -15.21
C ASN A 407 1.22 -4.87 -15.05
N VAL A 408 1.72 -4.33 -13.94
CA VAL A 408 1.87 -2.88 -13.75
C VAL A 408 2.92 -2.34 -14.72
N THR A 409 4.06 -3.02 -14.85
CA THR A 409 5.09 -2.69 -15.84
C THR A 409 4.55 -2.70 -17.27
N ALA A 410 3.72 -3.69 -17.62
CA ALA A 410 3.08 -3.80 -18.92
C ALA A 410 2.14 -2.61 -19.20
N GLU A 411 1.31 -2.20 -18.22
CA GLU A 411 0.46 -1.01 -18.38
C GLU A 411 1.28 0.27 -18.56
N LEU A 412 2.38 0.43 -17.82
CA LEU A 412 3.28 1.58 -17.97
C LEU A 412 3.90 1.61 -19.38
N ILE A 413 4.33 0.46 -19.91
CA ILE A 413 4.84 0.35 -21.28
C ILE A 413 3.77 0.72 -22.31
N GLU A 414 2.55 0.21 -22.18
CA GLU A 414 1.41 0.55 -23.06
C GLU A 414 1.11 2.05 -23.07
N ARG A 415 1.30 2.73 -21.95
CA ARG A 415 1.12 4.19 -21.83
C ARG A 415 2.32 5.02 -22.31
N GLY A 416 3.40 4.35 -22.73
CA GLY A 416 4.56 4.99 -23.33
C GLY A 416 5.61 5.49 -22.33
N TYR A 417 5.62 4.99 -21.09
CA TYR A 417 6.73 5.26 -20.18
C TYR A 417 8.03 4.66 -20.71
N ALA A 418 9.11 5.44 -20.65
CA ALA A 418 10.44 4.94 -20.98
C ALA A 418 10.94 3.97 -19.89
N GLU A 419 11.81 3.02 -20.26
CA GLU A 419 12.38 2.07 -19.29
C GLU A 419 13.06 2.77 -18.11
N ALA A 420 13.73 3.90 -18.35
CA ALA A 420 14.37 4.71 -17.31
C ALA A 420 13.35 5.27 -16.30
N ASP A 421 12.17 5.69 -16.76
CA ASP A 421 11.11 6.21 -15.90
C ASP A 421 10.44 5.09 -15.10
N ILE A 422 10.23 3.93 -15.74
CA ILE A 422 9.73 2.73 -15.05
C ILE A 422 10.71 2.30 -13.95
N THR A 423 12.03 2.35 -14.22
CA THR A 423 13.07 2.05 -13.22
C THR A 423 13.02 3.01 -12.03
N LYS A 424 12.73 4.29 -12.27
CA LYS A 424 12.54 5.29 -11.21
C LYS A 424 11.31 4.97 -10.35
N LEU A 425 10.17 4.72 -10.99
CA LEU A 425 8.90 4.39 -10.33
C LEU A 425 9.01 3.14 -9.45
N TRP A 426 9.68 2.10 -9.95
CA TRP A 426 9.79 0.83 -9.25
C TRP A 426 10.73 0.85 -8.04
N GLY A 427 11.57 1.87 -7.86
CA GLY A 427 12.43 1.90 -6.69
C GLY A 427 13.61 2.86 -6.79
N GLY A 428 13.99 3.29 -7.99
CA GLY A 428 15.08 4.25 -8.17
C GLY A 428 14.88 5.54 -7.35
N ASN A 429 13.65 6.07 -7.35
CA ASN A 429 13.32 7.28 -6.59
C ASN A 429 13.34 7.04 -5.08
N PHE A 430 12.81 5.91 -4.61
CA PHE A 430 12.83 5.55 -3.20
C PHE A 430 14.26 5.39 -2.69
N LEU A 431 15.12 4.70 -3.45
CA LEU A 431 16.53 4.50 -3.11
C LEU A 431 17.29 5.83 -3.03
N ARG A 432 17.01 6.78 -3.92
CA ARG A 432 17.56 8.14 -3.85
C ARG A 432 17.17 8.84 -2.54
N VAL A 433 15.89 8.78 -2.16
CA VAL A 433 15.43 9.37 -0.89
C VAL A 433 16.11 8.70 0.29
N TRP A 434 16.19 7.38 0.30
CA TRP A 434 16.84 6.64 1.37
C TRP A 434 18.32 7.02 1.52
N GLU A 435 19.05 7.14 0.42
CA GLU A 435 20.45 7.58 0.40
C GLU A 435 20.59 9.01 0.97
N GLN A 436 19.73 9.95 0.55
CA GLN A 436 19.74 11.33 1.05
C GLN A 436 19.45 11.42 2.55
N VAL A 437 18.50 10.61 3.05
CA VAL A 437 18.16 10.55 4.46
C VAL A 437 19.34 10.00 5.28
N GLN A 438 19.98 8.93 4.83
CA GLN A 438 21.15 8.37 5.53
C GLN A 438 22.36 9.31 5.50
N ALA A 439 22.61 10.00 4.40
CA ALA A 439 23.70 10.97 4.29
C ALA A 439 23.51 12.21 5.20
N SER A 440 22.28 12.47 5.65
CA SER A 440 21.96 13.62 6.51
C SER A 440 22.21 13.37 8.01
N VAL A 441 22.57 12.13 8.39
CA VAL A 441 22.89 11.76 9.77
C VAL A 441 24.08 12.60 10.24
N ARG A 442 23.84 13.43 11.25
CA ARG A 442 24.92 14.20 11.88
C ARG A 442 25.70 13.27 12.81
N PRO A 443 27.04 13.33 12.84
CA PRO A 443 27.81 12.64 13.86
C PRO A 443 27.29 13.07 15.23
N ALA A 444 27.06 12.11 16.14
CA ALA A 444 26.72 12.44 17.51
C ALA A 444 27.73 13.46 18.05
N ALA A 445 27.24 14.55 18.66
CA ALA A 445 28.11 15.49 19.35
C ALA A 445 28.94 14.66 20.34
N LYS A 446 30.27 14.70 20.22
CA LYS A 446 31.14 14.05 21.21
C LYS A 446 30.79 14.65 22.58
N PRO A 447 30.63 13.81 23.62
CA PRO A 447 30.27 14.27 24.96
C PRO A 447 31.27 15.27 25.52
#